data_AF-A0A543ATC2-F1
#
_entry.id   AF-A0A543ATC2-F1
#
_cell.length_a   1.000
_cell.length_b   1.000
_cell.length_c   1.000
_cell.angle_alpha   90.00
_cell.angle_beta   90.00
_cell.angle_gamma   90.00
#
_symmetry.space_group_name_H-M   'P 1'
#
loop_
_entity.id
_entity.type
_entity.pdbx_description
1 polymer ?
#
loop_
_entity_poly.entity_id
_entity_poly.type
_entity_poly.pdbx_seq_one_letter_code
_entity_poly.pdbx_strand_id
1 'polypeptide(L)'
;MRPYQPARVALATLGVVTALGMSACGGTAGTETTADDASKAPTVINAIDGEAVYDCDGQSILLNAGGSQIDLLGPCGTVTINAVGAVVYVEDATAIVINGAGVKVTYGGDPEVSVNGADSTATPA
;
A
#
# COMPACT_ATOMS: atom_id res chain seq x y z
N MET A 1 -33.15 24.88 3.33
CA MET A 1 -34.10 25.04 2.21
C MET A 1 -33.36 25.65 1.03
N ARG A 2 -33.54 24.99 -0.12
CA ARG A 2 -33.16 25.30 -1.50
C ARG A 2 -31.72 25.00 -1.97
N PRO A 3 -31.61 24.51 -3.21
CA PRO A 3 -30.56 23.59 -3.67
C PRO A 3 -29.65 24.24 -4.71
N TYR A 4 -28.53 23.60 -5.05
CA TYR A 4 -27.78 23.93 -6.25
C TYR A 4 -27.23 22.66 -6.90
N GLN A 5 -27.98 22.14 -7.88
CA GLN A 5 -27.41 21.45 -9.03
C GLN A 5 -27.32 22.48 -10.15
N PRO A 6 -26.27 22.43 -10.99
CA PRO A 6 -26.59 22.13 -12.37
C PRO A 6 -25.53 21.32 -13.14
N ALA A 7 -26.03 20.81 -14.27
CA ALA A 7 -25.34 20.48 -15.51
C ALA A 7 -24.70 19.08 -15.62
N ARG A 8 -25.57 18.12 -15.96
CA ARG A 8 -25.23 16.97 -16.79
C ARG A 8 -24.70 17.48 -18.14
N VAL A 9 -23.48 17.09 -18.50
CA VAL A 9 -23.02 17.15 -19.88
C VAL A 9 -23.01 15.72 -20.40
N ALA A 10 -24.02 15.40 -21.20
CA ALA A 10 -24.06 14.20 -22.01
C ALA A 10 -23.28 14.49 -23.29
N LEU A 11 -22.10 13.89 -23.44
CA LEU A 11 -21.42 13.81 -24.74
C LEU A 11 -21.74 12.46 -25.36
N ALA A 12 -22.66 12.47 -26.31
CA ALA A 12 -22.90 11.37 -27.22
C ALA A 12 -22.02 11.57 -28.46
N THR A 13 -21.09 10.66 -28.71
CA THR A 13 -20.41 10.57 -30.01
C THR A 13 -20.64 9.19 -30.59
N LEU A 14 -21.39 9.18 -31.70
CA LEU A 14 -21.60 8.06 -32.61
C LEU A 14 -20.26 7.56 -33.15
N GLY A 15 -19.99 6.27 -32.97
CA GLY A 15 -18.93 5.53 -33.64
C GLY A 15 -19.52 4.34 -34.40
N VAL A 16 -19.27 4.32 -35.70
CA VAL A 16 -19.81 3.44 -36.74
C VAL A 16 -19.69 1.94 -36.43
N VAL A 17 -20.78 1.20 -36.69
CA VAL A 17 -20.84 -0.26 -36.74
C VAL A 17 -20.47 -0.72 -38.16
N THR A 18 -19.43 -1.54 -38.29
CA THR A 18 -19.20 -2.40 -39.47
C THR A 18 -18.89 -3.82 -38.99
N ALA A 19 -19.52 -4.77 -39.66
CA ALA A 19 -19.91 -6.07 -39.15
C ALA A 19 -18.98 -7.23 -39.56
N LEU A 20 -19.32 -8.41 -39.02
CA LEU A 20 -19.04 -9.79 -39.48
C LEU A 20 -17.71 -10.43 -39.05
N GLY A 21 -17.79 -11.24 -38.00
CA GLY A 21 -16.86 -12.34 -37.71
C GLY A 21 -17.50 -13.31 -36.71
N MET A 22 -17.77 -14.53 -37.17
CA MET A 22 -18.54 -15.57 -36.46
C MET A 22 -17.72 -16.27 -35.36
N SER A 23 -18.45 -16.75 -34.35
CA SER A 23 -18.14 -17.85 -33.41
C SER A 23 -16.79 -17.87 -32.70
N ALA A 24 -16.82 -17.55 -31.40
CA ALA A 24 -16.41 -18.51 -30.37
C ALA A 24 -16.88 -18.08 -28.98
N CYS A 25 -17.36 -19.06 -28.22
CA CYS A 25 -17.73 -19.03 -26.82
C CYS A 25 -16.53 -18.68 -25.92
N GLY A 26 -16.78 -17.87 -24.89
CA GLY A 26 -16.07 -17.94 -23.62
C GLY A 26 -14.81 -17.09 -23.50
N GLY A 27 -14.79 -16.24 -22.47
CA GLY A 27 -13.57 -15.63 -21.99
C GLY A 27 -13.80 -14.23 -21.45
N THR A 28 -13.98 -14.15 -20.14
CA THR A 28 -13.78 -12.97 -19.29
C THR A 28 -12.76 -12.01 -19.90
N ALA A 29 -13.22 -10.84 -20.36
CA ALA A 29 -12.34 -9.73 -20.68
C ALA A 29 -11.83 -9.19 -19.35
N GLY A 30 -10.77 -9.83 -18.85
CA GLY A 30 -9.97 -9.32 -17.75
C GLY A 30 -9.53 -7.91 -18.11
N THR A 31 -9.67 -7.02 -17.14
CA THR A 31 -8.99 -5.74 -17.12
C THR A 31 -7.53 -6.01 -17.48
N GLU A 32 -7.10 -5.50 -18.63
CA GLU A 32 -5.69 -5.38 -18.98
C GLU A 32 -5.06 -4.56 -17.86
N THR A 33 -4.50 -5.26 -16.87
CA THR A 33 -3.57 -4.66 -15.94
C THR A 33 -2.31 -4.56 -16.76
N THR A 34 -2.08 -3.39 -17.35
CA THR A 34 -0.84 -3.06 -18.00
C THR A 34 0.26 -3.47 -17.04
N ALA A 35 1.04 -4.48 -17.44
CA ALA A 35 2.18 -4.97 -16.70
C ALA A 35 3.31 -3.92 -16.80
N ASP A 36 3.05 -2.74 -16.24
CA ASP A 36 4.04 -1.73 -15.88
C ASP A 36 4.35 -1.82 -14.36
N ASP A 37 3.81 -2.81 -13.67
CA ASP A 37 4.20 -3.21 -12.31
C ASP A 37 5.46 -4.08 -12.36
N ALA A 38 6.52 -3.53 -12.95
CA ALA A 38 7.85 -3.99 -12.60
C ALA A 38 8.02 -3.66 -11.12
N SER A 39 7.67 -4.61 -10.24
CA SER A 39 7.65 -4.47 -8.79
C SER A 39 8.89 -3.72 -8.35
N LYS A 40 8.73 -2.42 -8.08
CA LYS A 40 9.85 -1.57 -7.68
C LYS A 40 10.39 -2.21 -6.40
N ALA A 41 11.67 -2.58 -6.40
CA ALA A 41 12.28 -3.21 -5.23
C ALA A 41 12.02 -2.31 -4.00
N PRO A 42 11.66 -2.89 -2.84
CA PRO A 42 11.40 -2.09 -1.66
C PRO A 42 12.66 -1.33 -1.25
N THR A 43 12.48 -0.12 -0.75
CA THR A 43 13.57 0.64 -0.13
C THR A 43 13.98 -0.08 1.15
N VAL A 44 15.25 -0.47 1.25
CA VAL A 44 15.77 -1.20 2.41
C VAL A 44 16.36 -0.22 3.41
N ILE A 45 15.86 -0.25 4.64
CA ILE A 45 16.34 0.56 5.76
C ILE A 45 16.98 -0.39 6.77
N ASN A 46 18.26 -0.17 7.06
CA ASN A 46 19.00 -0.90 8.09
C ASN A 46 19.35 0.07 9.22
N ALA A 47 18.72 -0.11 10.38
CA ALA A 47 18.97 0.68 11.58
C ALA A 47 19.24 -0.27 12.75
N ILE A 48 20.09 0.11 13.69
CA ILE A 48 20.36 -0.69 14.90
C ILE A 48 20.50 0.29 16.05
N ASP A 49 19.73 0.06 17.12
CA ASP A 49 19.78 0.82 18.38
C ASP A 49 19.79 2.35 18.19
N GLY A 50 18.88 2.87 17.36
CA GLY A 50 18.80 4.31 17.07
C GLY A 50 17.39 4.79 16.77
N GLU A 51 17.28 6.10 16.57
CA GLU A 51 16.05 6.79 16.17
C GLU A 51 16.22 7.33 14.75
N ALA A 52 15.23 7.12 13.88
CA ALA A 52 15.27 7.66 12.51
C ALA A 52 13.88 7.94 11.95
N VAL A 53 13.81 8.95 11.09
CA VAL A 53 12.60 9.38 10.39
C VAL A 53 12.85 9.24 8.89
N TYR A 54 11.91 8.60 8.18
CA TYR A 54 11.99 8.39 6.73
C TYR A 54 10.68 8.80 6.06
N ASP A 55 10.78 9.46 4.92
CA ASP A 55 9.63 9.68 4.03
C ASP A 55 9.48 8.47 3.09
N CYS A 56 8.26 7.97 2.96
CA CYS A 56 7.94 6.83 2.12
C CYS A 56 7.73 7.17 0.64
N ASP A 57 7.25 8.37 0.30
CA ASP A 57 6.95 8.80 -1.08
C ASP A 57 6.15 7.76 -1.92
N GLY A 58 5.23 7.01 -1.30
CA GLY A 58 4.43 5.95 -1.92
C GLY A 58 5.17 4.63 -2.14
N GLN A 59 6.41 4.50 -1.67
CA GLN A 59 7.24 3.31 -1.88
C GLN A 59 7.01 2.24 -0.82
N SER A 60 7.26 0.99 -1.20
CA SER A 60 7.36 -0.12 -0.25
C SER A 60 8.67 -0.08 0.51
N ILE A 61 8.63 -0.41 1.80
CA ILE A 61 9.76 -0.35 2.72
C ILE A 61 10.05 -1.74 3.28
N LEU A 62 11.34 -2.11 3.30
CA LEU A 62 11.85 -3.26 4.03
C LEU A 62 12.71 -2.75 5.19
N LEU A 63 12.21 -2.89 6.41
CA LEU A 63 12.84 -2.38 7.61
C LEU A 63 13.54 -3.49 8.39
N ASN A 64 14.87 -3.41 8.48
CA ASN A 64 15.68 -4.24 9.37
C ASN A 64 16.21 -3.35 10.50
N ALA A 65 15.44 -3.22 11.58
CA ALA A 65 15.65 -2.18 12.59
C ALA A 65 15.63 -2.68 14.04
N GLY A 66 16.59 -3.53 14.43
CA GLY A 66 16.65 -4.08 15.79
C GLY A 66 16.79 -3.00 16.86
N GLY A 67 15.96 -3.07 17.92
CA GLY A 67 16.02 -2.17 19.08
C GLY A 67 15.80 -0.68 18.76
N SER A 68 15.35 -0.36 17.54
CA SER A 68 15.29 1.01 17.03
C SER A 68 13.89 1.60 17.12
N GLN A 69 13.81 2.93 17.15
CA GLN A 69 12.57 3.68 16.98
C GLN A 69 12.55 4.32 15.59
N ILE A 70 11.55 4.00 14.78
CA ILE A 70 11.49 4.43 13.38
C ILE A 70 10.15 5.07 13.07
N ASP A 71 10.18 6.28 12.53
CA ASP A 71 8.97 6.95 12.03
C ASP A 71 8.98 6.96 10.51
N LEU A 72 7.95 6.39 9.90
CA LEU A 72 7.69 6.41 8.46
C LEU A 72 6.59 7.42 8.17
N LEU A 73 6.94 8.50 7.46
CA LEU A 73 6.06 9.61 7.14
C LEU A 73 5.58 9.53 5.69
N GLY A 74 4.42 10.15 5.43
CA GLY A 74 3.77 10.11 4.13
C GLY A 74 3.18 8.72 3.79
N PRO A 75 2.56 8.58 2.61
CA PRO A 75 1.94 7.33 2.20
C PRO A 75 3.03 6.29 1.89
N CYS A 76 2.97 5.13 2.53
CA CYS A 76 3.82 3.99 2.22
C CYS A 76 3.05 2.96 1.37
N GLY A 77 3.79 2.20 0.56
CA GLY A 77 3.26 1.01 -0.09
C GLY A 77 3.09 -0.14 0.91
N THR A 78 3.84 -1.22 0.71
CA THR A 78 3.95 -2.30 1.70
C THR A 78 5.12 -2.04 2.64
N VAL A 79 4.87 -2.03 3.95
CA VAL A 79 5.91 -1.95 4.98
C VAL A 79 6.17 -3.34 5.55
N THR A 80 7.35 -3.89 5.31
CA THR A 80 7.79 -5.19 5.85
C THR A 80 8.84 -4.97 6.93
N ILE A 81 8.56 -5.42 8.15
CA ILE A 81 9.39 -5.17 9.33
C ILE A 81 10.01 -6.50 9.80
N ASN A 82 11.33 -6.60 9.60
CA ASN A 82 12.16 -7.70 10.06
C ASN A 82 13.09 -7.20 11.18
N ALA A 83 12.53 -6.98 12.36
CA ALA A 83 13.25 -6.36 13.47
C ALA A 83 12.94 -7.02 14.81
N VAL A 84 13.85 -6.96 15.77
CA VAL A 84 13.59 -7.43 17.14
C VAL A 84 13.49 -6.23 18.06
N GLY A 85 12.42 -6.13 18.85
CA GLY A 85 12.24 -5.08 19.85
C GLY A 85 12.09 -3.67 19.28
N ALA A 86 11.73 -3.52 18.01
CA ALA A 86 11.59 -2.23 17.36
C ALA A 86 10.28 -1.54 17.73
N VAL A 87 10.29 -0.21 17.78
CA VAL A 87 9.10 0.62 17.86
C VAL A 87 8.98 1.37 16.53
N VAL A 88 7.86 1.20 15.83
CA VAL A 88 7.68 1.80 14.50
C VAL A 88 6.39 2.60 14.49
N TYR A 89 6.46 3.85 14.05
CA TYR A 89 5.30 4.64 13.68
C TYR A 89 5.16 4.66 12.16
N VAL A 90 3.96 4.41 11.64
CA VAL A 90 3.66 4.46 10.21
C VAL A 90 2.50 5.43 10.00
N GLU A 91 2.73 6.54 9.33
CA GLU A 91 1.70 7.56 9.12
C GLU A 91 0.52 7.01 8.28
N ASP A 92 0.81 6.39 7.15
CA ASP A 92 -0.16 5.74 6.27
C ASP A 92 0.52 4.62 5.47
N ALA A 93 -0.18 3.52 5.20
CA ALA A 93 0.33 2.44 4.37
C ALA A 93 -0.78 1.66 3.67
N THR A 94 -0.46 1.02 2.55
CA THR A 94 -1.34 0.02 1.94
C THR A 94 -1.37 -1.27 2.73
N ALA A 95 -0.20 -1.73 3.21
CA ALA A 95 -0.08 -2.97 3.97
C ALA A 95 1.10 -2.95 4.93
N ILE A 96 0.97 -3.64 6.06
CA ILE A 96 1.99 -3.76 7.10
C ILE A 96 2.20 -5.24 7.43
N VAL A 97 3.44 -5.70 7.33
CA VAL A 97 3.85 -7.08 7.64
C VAL A 97 4.94 -7.05 8.70
N ILE A 98 4.69 -7.70 9.84
CA ILE A 98 5.62 -7.75 10.97
C ILE A 98 6.13 -9.17 11.14
N ASN A 99 7.41 -9.41 10.83
CA ASN A 99 8.00 -10.75 10.91
C ASN A 99 8.94 -10.94 12.11
N GLY A 100 9.39 -9.84 12.71
CA GLY A 100 10.31 -9.91 13.84
C GLY A 100 9.61 -9.82 15.21
N ALA A 101 10.32 -10.20 16.27
CA ALA A 101 9.75 -10.41 17.60
C ALA A 101 9.78 -9.15 18.49
N GLY A 102 8.77 -8.98 19.34
CA GLY A 102 8.68 -7.85 20.27
C GLY A 102 8.53 -6.49 19.58
N VAL A 103 8.06 -6.46 18.34
CA VAL A 103 7.91 -5.24 17.55
C VAL A 103 6.59 -4.56 17.93
N LYS A 104 6.63 -3.25 18.12
CA LYS A 104 5.44 -2.43 18.39
C LYS A 104 5.23 -1.46 17.24
N VAL A 105 4.18 -1.66 16.47
CA VAL A 105 3.80 -0.76 15.39
C VAL A 105 2.59 0.06 15.80
N THR A 106 2.68 1.38 15.63
CA THR A 106 1.54 2.29 15.67
C THR A 106 1.32 2.81 14.25
N TYR A 107 0.11 2.73 13.72
CA TYR A 107 -0.14 3.08 12.32
C TYR A 107 -1.41 3.92 12.12
N GLY A 108 -1.37 4.86 11.17
CA GLY A 108 -2.57 5.52 10.66
C GLY A 108 -3.20 4.79 9.48
N GLY A 109 -4.32 5.33 9.00
CA GLY A 109 -5.06 4.79 7.84
C GLY A 109 -5.75 3.45 8.11
N ASP A 110 -6.03 2.72 7.03
CA ASP A 110 -6.70 1.41 7.03
C ASP A 110 -5.86 0.34 6.29
N PRO A 111 -4.60 0.08 6.67
CA PRO A 111 -3.76 -0.92 6.02
C PRO A 111 -4.27 -2.35 6.28
N GLU A 112 -3.96 -3.26 5.35
CA GLU A 112 -3.97 -4.69 5.70
C GLU A 112 -2.78 -5.01 6.61
N VAL A 113 -3.07 -5.57 7.79
CA VAL A 113 -2.05 -5.85 8.82
C VAL A 113 -1.85 -7.34 9.03
N SER A 114 -0.61 -7.79 8.95
CA SER A 114 -0.17 -9.17 9.23
C SER A 114 0.93 -9.17 10.29
N VAL A 115 0.64 -9.81 11.43
CA VAL A 115 1.59 -9.93 12.56
C VAL A 115 2.03 -11.38 12.69
N ASN A 116 3.26 -11.67 12.26
CA ASN A 116 3.85 -13.01 12.23
C ASN A 116 4.91 -13.22 13.33
N GLY A 117 5.46 -12.12 13.88
CA GLY A 117 6.47 -12.16 14.94
C GLY A 117 5.88 -12.40 16.34
N ALA A 118 6.61 -13.15 17.16
CA ALA A 118 6.23 -13.39 18.56
C ALA A 118 6.24 -12.09 19.39
N ASP A 119 5.27 -11.92 20.28
CA ASP A 119 5.14 -10.75 21.16
C ASP A 119 5.09 -9.39 20.43
N SER A 120 4.75 -9.41 19.14
CA SER A 120 4.61 -8.22 18.31
C SER A 120 3.18 -7.72 18.31
N THR A 121 3.02 -6.42 18.14
CA THR A 121 1.73 -5.73 18.16
C THR A 121 1.67 -4.70 17.06
N ALA A 122 0.46 -4.50 16.53
CA ALA A 122 0.13 -3.45 15.58
C ALA A 122 -1.15 -2.78 16.07
N THR A 123 -1.09 -1.48 16.30
CA THR A 123 -2.20 -0.70 16.87
C THR A 123 -2.48 0.51 16.00
N PRO A 124 -3.75 0.79 15.65
CA PRO A 124 -4.10 2.04 15.01
C PRO A 124 -3.80 3.24 15.93
N ALA A 125 -3.33 4.34 15.36
CA ALA A 125 -2.97 5.59 16.04
C ALA A 125 -4.20 6.39 16.53
#